data_AF-A0A918CP58-F1
#
_entry.id   AF-A0A918CP58-F1
#
_cell.length_a   1.000
_cell.length_b   1.000
_cell.length_c   1.000
_cell.angle_alpha   90.00
_cell.angle_beta   90.00
_cell.angle_gamma   90.00
#
_symmetry.space_group_name_H-M   'P 1'
#
loop_
_entity.id
_entity.type
_entity.pdbx_description
1 polymer ?
#
loop_
_entity_poly.entity_id
_entity_poly.type
_entity_poly.pdbx_seq_one_letter_code
_entity_poly.pdbx_strand_id
1 'polypeptide(L)'
;MASPKRDNAKAARVLVDAALHGDRTTCERHKITDRTLRRYRQALDEDSELSALYAQLSKLVSTQNWADELNTSLTGLIRKLGSMVQELPGSTAENISAVTGAIKVLSEIALTREVLGSANGEVSDAGDGEPDQGYTEKGG
;
A
#
# COMPACT_ATOMS: atom_id res chain seq x y z
N MET A 1 14.40 4.27 -40.05
CA MET A 1 13.25 3.41 -39.68
C MET A 1 12.91 3.71 -38.22
N ALA A 2 11.76 4.32 -37.95
CA ALA A 2 11.34 4.57 -36.56
C ALA A 2 11.09 3.22 -35.88
N SER A 3 11.79 2.94 -34.79
CA SER A 3 11.51 1.75 -33.99
C SER A 3 10.10 1.87 -33.41
N PRO A 4 9.32 0.78 -33.32
CA PRO A 4 7.99 0.83 -32.70
C PRO A 4 8.10 1.40 -31.29
N LYS A 5 7.25 2.39 -30.97
CA LYS A 5 7.21 3.04 -29.65
C LYS A 5 6.86 1.98 -28.61
N ARG A 6 7.66 1.91 -27.54
CA ARG A 6 7.41 1.01 -26.41
C ARG A 6 6.08 1.37 -25.74
N ASP A 7 5.32 0.34 -25.37
CA ASP A 7 4.18 0.49 -24.47
C ASP A 7 4.68 0.69 -23.03
N ASN A 8 4.63 1.93 -22.55
CA ASN A 8 5.13 2.33 -21.24
C ASN A 8 4.30 1.72 -20.10
N ALA A 9 2.99 1.54 -20.27
CA ALA A 9 2.13 0.91 -19.26
C ALA A 9 2.49 -0.57 -19.09
N LYS A 10 2.72 -1.28 -20.20
CA LYS A 10 3.19 -2.67 -20.16
C LYS A 10 4.59 -2.77 -19.55
N ALA A 11 5.51 -1.89 -19.94
CA ALA A 11 6.87 -1.90 -19.40
C ALA A 11 6.91 -1.61 -17.90
N ALA A 12 6.09 -0.68 -17.40
CA ALA A 12 5.97 -0.38 -15.97
C ALA A 12 5.50 -1.60 -15.18
N ARG A 13 4.48 -2.34 -15.65
CA ARG A 13 4.02 -3.58 -15.00
C ARG A 13 5.09 -4.65 -14.94
N VAL A 14 5.82 -4.85 -16.05
CA VAL A 14 6.95 -5.79 -16.09
C VAL A 14 8.02 -5.41 -15.05
N LEU A 15 8.35 -4.12 -14.92
CA LEU A 15 9.36 -3.66 -13.97
C LEU A 15 8.92 -3.88 -12.52
N VAL A 16 7.65 -3.63 -12.20
CA VAL A 16 7.09 -3.93 -10.86
C VAL A 16 7.13 -5.42 -10.57
N ASP A 17 6.71 -6.27 -11.52
CA ASP A 17 6.77 -7.73 -11.37
C ASP A 17 8.22 -8.22 -11.16
N ALA A 18 9.20 -7.67 -11.88
CA ALA A 18 10.61 -7.98 -11.69
C ALA A 18 11.10 -7.61 -10.28
N ALA A 19 10.65 -6.47 -9.74
CA ALA A 19 11.00 -6.06 -8.38
C ALA A 19 10.43 -7.01 -7.31
N LEU A 20 9.26 -7.60 -7.54
CA LEU A 20 8.57 -8.47 -6.57
C LEU A 20 8.99 -9.94 -6.66
N HIS A 21 9.24 -10.44 -7.87
CA HIS A 21 9.40 -11.87 -8.13
C HIS A 21 10.76 -12.25 -8.72
N GLY A 22 11.60 -11.25 -9.02
CA GLY A 22 12.90 -11.43 -9.64
C GLY A 22 12.85 -11.56 -11.17
N ASP A 23 13.98 -11.26 -11.78
CA ASP A 23 14.13 -11.06 -13.22
C ASP A 23 13.78 -12.29 -14.05
N ARG A 24 14.29 -13.46 -13.65
CA ARG A 24 14.10 -14.71 -14.37
C ARG A 24 12.61 -15.06 -14.46
N THR A 25 11.92 -15.06 -13.32
CA THR A 25 10.49 -15.34 -13.22
C THR A 25 9.67 -14.38 -14.08
N THR A 26 10.02 -13.10 -14.06
CA THR A 26 9.33 -12.06 -14.82
C THR A 26 9.56 -12.17 -16.32
N CYS A 27 10.81 -12.45 -16.74
CA CYS A 27 11.13 -12.70 -18.15
C CYS A 27 10.34 -13.88 -18.71
N GLU A 28 10.26 -14.98 -17.97
CA GLU A 28 9.47 -16.16 -18.34
C GLU A 28 7.97 -15.82 -18.42
N ARG A 29 7.41 -15.17 -17.38
CA ARG A 29 5.99 -14.80 -17.29
C ARG A 29 5.54 -13.87 -18.42
N HIS A 30 6.33 -12.83 -18.71
CA HIS A 30 5.99 -11.81 -19.70
C HIS A 30 6.49 -12.13 -21.11
N LYS A 31 7.16 -13.29 -21.28
CA LYS A 31 7.78 -13.75 -22.54
C LYS A 31 8.72 -12.69 -23.14
N ILE A 32 9.56 -12.10 -22.29
CA ILE A 32 10.58 -11.12 -22.69
C ILE A 32 11.98 -11.63 -22.36
N THR A 33 12.99 -11.07 -23.02
CA THR A 33 14.38 -11.39 -22.73
C THR A 33 14.93 -10.55 -21.57
N ASP A 34 15.98 -11.03 -20.91
CA ASP A 34 16.74 -10.24 -19.92
C ASP A 34 17.24 -8.92 -20.51
N ARG A 35 17.67 -8.93 -21.77
CA ARG A 35 18.07 -7.73 -22.51
C ARG A 35 16.93 -6.71 -22.60
N THR A 36 15.71 -7.15 -22.86
CA THR A 36 14.52 -6.28 -22.90
C THR A 36 14.24 -5.68 -21.54
N LEU A 37 14.32 -6.48 -20.47
CA LEU A 37 14.12 -6.02 -19.10
C LEU A 37 15.16 -4.96 -18.70
N ARG A 38 16.45 -5.19 -18.98
CA ARG A 38 17.51 -4.20 -18.74
C ARG A 38 17.28 -2.89 -19.49
N ARG A 39 16.82 -2.96 -20.74
CA ARG A 39 16.47 -1.77 -21.53
C ARG A 39 15.31 -1.00 -20.90
N TYR A 40 14.32 -1.68 -20.35
CA TYR A 40 13.23 -1.02 -19.62
C TYR A 40 13.75 -0.30 -18.38
N ARG A 41 14.68 -0.90 -17.64
CA ARG A 41 15.31 -0.26 -16.48
C ARG A 41 16.10 0.98 -16.85
N GLN A 42 16.96 0.90 -17.86
CA GLN A 42 17.74 2.06 -18.31
C GLN A 42 16.81 3.23 -18.70
N ALA A 43 15.70 2.92 -19.34
CA ALA A 43 14.75 3.93 -19.76
C ALA A 43 13.90 4.52 -18.63
N LEU A 44 13.97 4.03 -17.39
CA LEU A 44 13.37 4.75 -16.25
C LEU A 44 14.05 6.10 -16.01
N ASP A 45 15.34 6.21 -16.33
CA ASP A 45 16.12 7.43 -16.16
C ASP A 45 15.85 8.45 -17.27
N GLU A 46 15.41 7.97 -18.45
CA GLU A 46 15.30 8.77 -19.67
C GLU A 46 13.83 9.09 -20.05
N ASP A 47 12.87 8.25 -19.62
CA ASP A 47 11.45 8.36 -19.97
C ASP A 47 10.61 8.68 -18.73
N SER A 48 10.23 9.96 -18.60
CA SER A 48 9.46 10.47 -17.46
C SER A 48 8.06 9.85 -17.36
N GLU A 49 7.44 9.48 -18.48
CA GLU A 49 6.13 8.82 -18.49
C GLU A 49 6.24 7.41 -17.93
N LEU A 50 7.24 6.63 -18.38
CA LEU A 50 7.50 5.30 -17.82
C LEU A 50 7.82 5.37 -16.32
N SER A 51 8.66 6.34 -15.92
CA SER A 51 9.06 6.54 -14.53
C SER A 51 7.87 6.83 -13.62
N ALA A 52 6.97 7.74 -14.06
CA ALA A 52 5.75 8.05 -13.32
C ALA A 52 4.82 6.83 -13.17
N LEU A 53 4.61 6.07 -14.26
CA LEU A 53 3.79 4.86 -14.24
C LEU A 53 4.38 3.78 -13.32
N TYR A 54 5.70 3.58 -13.37
CA TYR A 54 6.39 2.64 -12.49
C TYR A 54 6.26 3.04 -11.02
N ALA A 55 6.47 4.31 -10.69
CA ALA A 55 6.34 4.81 -9.33
C ALA A 55 4.91 4.62 -8.78
N GLN A 56 3.90 4.96 -9.58
CA GLN A 56 2.49 4.79 -9.21
C GLN A 56 2.14 3.32 -8.95
N LEU A 57 2.53 2.42 -9.87
CA LEU A 57 2.28 0.98 -9.72
C LEU A 57 3.06 0.38 -8.55
N SER A 58 4.33 0.77 -8.37
CA SER A 58 5.16 0.30 -7.26
C SER A 58 4.57 0.68 -5.91
N LYS A 59 4.05 1.92 -5.78
CA LYS A 59 3.36 2.37 -4.57
C LYS A 59 2.13 1.52 -4.30
N LEU A 60 1.27 1.34 -5.30
CA LEU A 60 0.03 0.56 -5.18
C LEU A 60 0.30 -0.87 -4.70
N VAL A 61 1.26 -1.56 -5.34
CA VAL A 61 1.54 -2.97 -5.00
C VAL A 61 2.23 -3.09 -3.64
N SER A 62 3.15 -2.17 -3.31
CA SER A 62 3.79 -2.17 -1.98
C SER A 62 2.78 -1.96 -0.87
N THR A 63 1.80 -1.06 -1.06
CA THR A 63 0.75 -0.81 -0.06
C THR A 63 -0.18 -2.01 0.12
N GLN A 64 -0.63 -2.64 -0.97
CA GLN A 64 -1.51 -3.80 -0.89
C GLN A 64 -0.79 -5.02 -0.27
N ASN A 65 0.43 -5.31 -0.73
CA ASN A 65 1.16 -6.48 -0.24
C ASN A 65 1.52 -6.34 1.25
N TRP A 66 1.91 -5.14 1.69
CA TRP A 66 2.16 -4.88 3.11
C TRP A 66 0.90 -5.04 3.97
N ALA A 67 -0.24 -4.53 3.50
CA ALA A 67 -1.50 -4.65 4.24
C ALA A 67 -1.94 -6.11 4.39
N ASP A 68 -1.76 -6.93 3.35
CA ASP A 68 -2.10 -8.35 3.36
C ASP A 68 -1.15 -9.18 4.24
N GLU A 69 0.15 -8.91 4.17
CA GLU A 69 1.17 -9.54 5.02
C GLU A 69 0.95 -9.19 6.51
N LEU A 70 0.61 -7.92 6.80
CA LEU A 70 0.27 -7.46 8.14
C LEU A 70 -0.99 -8.16 8.65
N ASN A 71 -2.06 -8.20 7.85
CA ASN A 71 -3.31 -8.86 8.22
C ASN A 71 -3.12 -10.36 8.52
N THR A 72 -2.32 -11.03 7.69
CA THR A 72 -2.00 -12.46 7.87
C THR A 72 -1.23 -12.69 9.17
N SER A 73 -0.21 -11.88 9.41
CA SER A 73 0.62 -11.96 10.62
C SER A 73 -0.18 -11.67 11.89
N LEU A 74 -1.02 -10.62 11.87
CA LEU A 74 -1.92 -10.27 12.95
C LEU A 74 -2.91 -11.39 13.26
N THR A 75 -3.52 -11.99 12.23
CA THR A 75 -4.45 -13.11 12.41
C THR A 75 -3.75 -14.30 13.08
N GLY A 76 -2.51 -14.61 12.66
CA GLY A 76 -1.70 -15.66 13.28
C GLY A 76 -1.37 -15.37 14.75
N LEU A 77 -0.98 -14.13 15.05
CA LEU A 77 -0.68 -13.69 16.41
C LEU A 77 -1.92 -13.74 17.30
N ILE A 78 -3.06 -13.19 16.87
CA ILE A 78 -4.32 -13.21 17.62
C ILE A 78 -4.72 -14.65 17.97
N ARG A 79 -4.62 -15.58 17.02
CA ARG A 79 -4.94 -17.00 17.25
C ARG A 79 -4.01 -17.64 18.28
N LYS A 80 -2.70 -17.43 18.13
CA LYS A 80 -1.70 -17.95 19.08
C LYS A 80 -1.88 -17.35 20.47
N LEU A 81 -2.26 -16.09 20.54
CA LEU A 81 -2.51 -15.42 21.80
C LEU A 81 -3.78 -15.94 22.48
N GLY A 82 -4.85 -16.15 21.71
CA GLY A 82 -6.05 -16.82 22.19
C GLY A 82 -5.78 -18.23 22.74
N SER A 83 -4.95 -19.02 22.08
CA SER A 83 -4.58 -20.36 22.58
C SER A 83 -3.76 -20.28 23.86
N MET A 84 -2.77 -19.39 23.92
CA MET A 84 -1.97 -19.19 25.14
C MET A 84 -2.86 -18.78 26.32
N VAL A 85 -3.83 -17.88 26.11
CA VAL A 85 -4.75 -17.44 27.18
C VAL A 85 -5.64 -18.60 27.67
N GLN A 86 -6.08 -19.50 26.80
CA GLN A 86 -6.86 -20.67 27.21
C GLN A 86 -6.04 -21.70 28.00
N GLU A 87 -4.72 -21.76 27.77
CA GLU A 87 -3.80 -22.66 28.46
C GLU A 87 -3.30 -22.09 29.81
N LEU A 88 -3.59 -20.82 30.12
CA LEU A 88 -3.15 -20.21 31.37
C LEU A 88 -3.84 -20.84 32.60
N PRO A 89 -3.09 -21.24 33.63
CA PRO A 89 -3.66 -21.82 34.83
C PRO A 89 -4.34 -20.74 35.68
N GLY A 90 -5.65 -20.61 35.53
CA GLY A 90 -6.51 -19.77 36.37
C GLY A 90 -6.31 -18.25 36.21
N SER A 91 -7.11 -17.47 36.94
CA SER A 91 -7.17 -16.00 36.85
C SER A 91 -6.19 -15.32 37.82
N THR A 92 -4.90 -15.67 37.74
CA THR A 92 -3.88 -14.98 38.54
C THR A 92 -3.69 -13.53 38.06
N ALA A 93 -3.24 -12.64 38.94
CA ALA A 93 -2.95 -11.26 38.57
C ALA A 93 -1.91 -11.15 37.43
N GLU A 94 -0.95 -12.07 37.42
CA GLU A 94 0.07 -12.19 36.35
C GLU A 94 -0.56 -12.55 35.00
N ASN A 95 -1.44 -13.57 34.98
CA ASN A 95 -2.15 -13.99 33.77
C ASN A 95 -3.03 -12.86 33.21
N ILE A 96 -3.76 -12.16 34.09
CA ILE A 96 -4.60 -11.01 33.72
C ILE A 96 -3.74 -9.88 33.12
N SER A 97 -2.59 -9.58 33.72
CA SER A 97 -1.66 -8.56 33.23
C SER A 97 -1.10 -8.92 31.85
N ALA A 98 -0.69 -10.18 31.65
CA ALA A 98 -0.19 -10.68 30.37
C ALA A 98 -1.25 -10.58 29.26
N VAL A 99 -2.50 -10.98 29.54
CA VAL A 99 -3.63 -10.85 28.59
C VAL A 99 -3.90 -9.38 28.26
N THR A 100 -3.90 -8.51 29.27
CA THR A 100 -4.15 -7.07 29.09
C THR A 100 -3.06 -6.42 28.23
N GLY A 101 -1.79 -6.75 28.47
CA GLY A 101 -0.66 -6.27 27.68
C GLY A 101 -0.77 -6.70 26.20
N ALA A 102 -1.18 -7.93 25.96
CA ALA A 102 -1.40 -8.42 24.62
C ALA A 102 -2.54 -7.72 23.88
N ILE A 103 -3.68 -7.49 24.55
CA ILE A 103 -4.80 -6.73 23.98
C ILE A 103 -4.35 -5.32 23.61
N LYS A 104 -3.57 -4.67 24.48
CA LYS A 104 -3.03 -3.32 24.22
C LYS A 104 -2.18 -3.28 22.94
N VAL A 105 -1.25 -4.23 22.79
CA VAL A 105 -0.41 -4.32 21.57
C VAL A 105 -1.27 -4.51 20.33
N LEU A 106 -2.29 -5.37 20.38
CA LEU A 106 -3.21 -5.58 19.25
C LEU A 106 -3.99 -4.30 18.89
N SER A 107 -4.46 -3.54 19.89
CA SER A 107 -5.11 -2.25 19.68
C SER A 107 -4.18 -1.21 19.05
N GLU A 108 -2.92 -1.13 19.49
CA GLU A 108 -1.92 -0.22 18.92
C GLU A 108 -1.62 -0.54 17.45
N ILE A 109 -1.55 -1.82 17.10
CA ILE A 109 -1.35 -2.22 15.70
C ILE A 109 -2.58 -1.88 14.85
N ALA A 110 -3.80 -2.09 15.38
CA ALA A 110 -5.03 -1.73 14.67
C ALA A 110 -5.11 -0.22 14.39
N LEU A 111 -4.78 0.62 15.36
CA LEU A 111 -4.71 2.08 15.20
C LEU A 111 -3.64 2.49 14.18
N THR A 112 -2.46 1.86 14.23
CA THR A 112 -1.38 2.14 13.27
C THR A 112 -1.80 1.80 11.83
N ARG A 113 -2.55 0.70 11.64
CA ARG A 113 -3.12 0.33 10.35
C ARG A 113 -4.14 1.36 9.85
N GLU A 114 -5.01 1.85 10.73
CA GLU A 114 -5.98 2.90 10.40
C GLU A 114 -5.28 4.19 9.96
N VAL A 115 -4.28 4.65 10.71
CA VAL A 115 -3.50 5.84 10.35
C VAL A 115 -2.79 5.67 9.00
N LEU A 116 -2.18 4.51 8.75
CA LEU A 116 -1.49 4.25 7.47
C LEU A 116 -2.46 4.09 6.30
N GLY A 117 -3.69 3.62 6.54
CA GLY A 117 -4.77 3.59 5.56
C GLY A 117 -5.29 4.99 5.23
N SER A 118 -5.56 5.79 6.25
CA SER A 118 -6.14 7.15 6.12
C SER A 118 -5.13 8.18 5.61
N ALA A 119 -3.84 8.07 5.95
CA ALA A 119 -2.79 8.97 5.46
C ALA A 119 -2.59 8.92 3.94
N ASN A 120 -3.15 7.91 3.26
CA ASN A 120 -3.07 7.74 1.80
C ASN A 120 -4.39 7.98 1.07
N GLY A 121 -5.44 8.43 1.75
CA GLY A 121 -6.76 8.57 1.17
C GLY A 121 -7.64 9.57 1.89
N GLU A 122 -7.23 10.84 1.93
CA GLU A 122 -8.11 12.00 1.91
C GLU A 122 -7.26 13.29 1.88
N VAL A 123 -7.01 13.78 0.67
CA VAL A 123 -7.04 15.23 0.44
C VAL A 123 -8.29 15.42 -0.42
N SER A 124 -9.44 15.46 0.24
CA SER A 124 -10.60 16.12 -0.35
C SER A 124 -10.26 17.60 -0.34
N ASP A 125 -9.67 18.06 -1.44
CA ASP A 125 -9.63 19.45 -1.83
C ASP A 125 -11.08 19.91 -2.04
N ALA A 126 -11.70 20.35 -0.95
CA ALA A 126 -12.91 21.14 -0.96
C ALA A 126 -12.58 22.46 -0.27
N GLY A 127 -11.62 23.18 -0.84
CA GLY A 127 -11.41 24.60 -0.61
C GLY A 127 -12.05 25.42 -1.74
N ASP A 128 -12.66 26.53 -1.33
CA ASP A 128 -13.10 27.68 -2.14
C ASP A 128 -14.43 27.46 -2.90
N GLY A 129 -15.56 28.11 -2.58
CA GLY A 129 -15.79 29.35 -1.87
C GLY A 129 -16.85 30.10 -2.68
N GLU A 130 -18.11 30.11 -2.24
CA GLU A 130 -19.10 31.05 -2.78
C GLU A 130 -19.32 32.17 -1.75
N PRO A 131 -19.08 33.45 -2.13
CA PRO A 131 -19.26 34.56 -1.23
C PRO A 131 -20.75 34.82 -0.98
N ASP A 132 -21.08 34.95 0.29
CA ASP A 132 -22.31 35.51 0.84
C ASP A 132 -22.59 36.88 0.19
N GLN A 133 -23.42 36.91 -0.86
CA GLN A 133 -23.95 38.14 -1.41
C GLN A 133 -25.19 38.56 -0.63
N GLY A 134 -24.94 39.33 0.42
CA GLY A 134 -25.94 40.21 0.99
C GLY A 134 -26.39 41.25 -0.03
N TYR A 135 -27.66 41.18 -0.43
CA TYR A 135 -28.42 42.33 -0.92
C TYR A 135 -29.84 42.26 -0.37
N THR A 136 -30.03 42.78 0.83
CA THR A 136 -31.31 43.35 1.24
C THR A 136 -31.11 44.85 1.37
N GLU A 137 -31.59 45.63 0.40
CA GLU A 137 -32.08 46.97 0.69
C GLU A 137 -33.02 47.54 -0.39
N LYS A 138 -34.17 48.04 0.11
CA LYS A 138 -35.14 49.01 -0.44
C LYS A 138 -36.14 48.48 -1.48
N GLY A 139 -37.46 48.63 -1.31
CA GLY A 139 -38.23 49.71 -0.69
C GLY A 139 -38.85 50.57 -1.79
N GLY A 140 -40.13 50.33 -2.10
CA GLY A 140 -40.94 51.04 -3.10
C GLY A 140 -42.32 50.44 -3.22
#